data_AF-A0A8S4QHM5-F1
#
_entry.id   AF-A0A8S4QHM5-F1
#
_cell.length_a   1.000
_cell.length_b   1.000
_cell.length_c   1.000
_cell.angle_alpha   90.00
_cell.angle_beta   90.00
_cell.angle_gamma   90.00
#
_symmetry.space_group_name_H-M   'P 1'
#
loop_
_entity.id
_entity.type
_entity.pdbx_description
1 polymer ?
#
loop_
_entity_poly.entity_id
_entity_poly.type
_entity_poly.pdbx_seq_one_letter_code
_entity_poly.pdbx_strand_id
1 'polypeptide(L)'
;MHKRLRNSYAMSDFGRSTKVDAIAPSEVSFITANMLCAGWHVDGRGACFGDSGTGLVFRGTVVGIASFVGSRCASAHWPTVYARVSRYVAWIRNHA
;
A
#
# COMPACT_ATOMS: atom_id res chain seq x y z
N MET A 1 -0.50 21.02 -6.91
CA MET A 1 0.39 20.80 -5.75
C MET A 1 0.28 19.35 -5.30
N HIS A 2 1.07 18.45 -5.90
CA HIS A 2 1.16 17.06 -5.42
C HIS A 2 2.17 17.04 -4.28
N LYS A 3 1.70 16.88 -3.04
CA LYS A 3 2.58 16.73 -1.87
C LYS A 3 3.39 15.45 -2.07
N ARG A 4 4.65 15.61 -2.48
CA ARG A 4 5.65 14.53 -2.48
C ARG A 4 5.89 14.18 -1.02
N LEU A 5 5.26 13.10 -0.55
CA LEU A 5 5.47 12.59 0.80
C LEU A 5 6.65 11.62 0.77
N ARG A 6 7.37 11.55 1.90
CA ARG A 6 8.71 10.97 2.06
C ARG A 6 8.75 9.48 1.65
N ASN A 7 9.95 8.94 1.44
CA ASN A 7 10.29 7.55 1.06
C ASN A 7 9.66 6.41 1.90
N SER A 8 8.79 6.70 2.87
CA SER A 8 8.11 5.72 3.71
C SER A 8 6.75 6.26 4.13
N TYR A 9 5.69 5.48 3.90
CA TYR A 9 4.31 5.85 4.23
C TYR A 9 3.99 5.37 5.65
N ALA A 10 3.95 6.26 6.64
CA ALA A 10 3.56 5.89 7.99
C ALA A 10 2.04 5.88 8.11
N MET A 11 1.43 4.75 8.46
CA MET A 11 -0.01 4.62 8.72
C MET A 11 -0.53 5.54 9.84
N SER A 12 0.33 6.20 10.61
CA SER A 12 -0.05 7.31 11.52
C SER A 12 -0.38 8.60 10.78
N ASP A 13 0.20 8.80 9.59
CA ASP A 13 -0.25 9.84 8.66
C ASP A 13 -1.67 9.51 8.17
N PHE A 14 -2.03 8.22 8.23
CA PHE A 14 -3.31 7.62 7.88
C PHE A 14 -4.39 7.74 8.99
N GLY A 15 -5.04 8.91 9.08
CA GLY A 15 -6.23 9.12 9.91
C GLY A 15 -7.36 8.09 9.64
N ARG A 16 -8.33 7.98 10.56
CA ARG A 16 -9.42 6.96 10.72
C ARG A 16 -10.15 6.40 9.48
N SER A 17 -9.93 6.91 8.27
CA SER A 17 -10.58 6.48 7.02
C SER A 17 -9.75 5.51 6.17
N THR A 18 -8.71 4.87 6.71
CA THR A 18 -8.04 3.79 5.99
C THR A 18 -8.78 2.47 6.09
N LYS A 19 -9.19 1.98 4.93
CA LYS A 19 -9.57 0.59 4.73
C LYS A 19 -8.29 -0.20 4.43
N VAL A 20 -7.78 -0.96 5.39
CA VAL A 20 -6.83 -2.06 5.13
C VAL A 20 -7.66 -3.32 4.95
N ASP A 21 -8.49 -3.33 3.92
CA ASP A 21 -9.34 -4.46 3.62
C ASP A 21 -8.65 -5.31 2.55
N ALA A 22 -8.73 -6.64 2.69
CA ALA A 22 -8.58 -7.51 1.53
C ALA A 22 -9.74 -7.19 0.59
N ILE A 23 -9.47 -6.64 -0.59
CA ILE A 23 -10.51 -6.32 -1.58
C ILE A 23 -11.32 -7.60 -1.83
N ALA A 24 -12.65 -7.50 -1.77
CA ALA A 24 -13.54 -8.62 -2.02
C ALA A 24 -13.30 -9.19 -3.45
N PRO A 25 -13.29 -10.52 -3.66
CA PRO A 25 -12.81 -11.14 -4.90
C PRO A 25 -13.66 -10.85 -6.17
N SER A 26 -14.78 -10.15 -6.06
CA SER A 26 -15.81 -10.13 -7.11
C SER A 26 -15.69 -9.02 -8.15
N GLU A 27 -14.73 -8.09 -8.04
CA GLU A 27 -14.61 -6.96 -8.99
C GLU A 27 -13.18 -6.73 -9.52
N VAL A 28 -12.15 -7.45 -9.01
CA VAL A 28 -10.74 -7.25 -9.39
C VAL A 28 -9.98 -8.58 -9.42
N SER A 29 -9.91 -9.23 -10.59
CA SER A 29 -9.33 -10.59 -10.75
C SER A 29 -7.81 -10.70 -10.55
N PHE A 30 -7.10 -9.59 -10.33
CA PHE A 30 -5.63 -9.56 -10.23
C PHE A 30 -5.08 -9.36 -8.80
N ILE A 31 -5.95 -9.18 -7.79
CA ILE A 31 -5.52 -9.04 -6.40
C ILE A 31 -5.45 -10.41 -5.73
N THR A 32 -4.33 -10.71 -5.09
CA THR A 32 -4.09 -12.02 -4.44
C THR A 32 -3.91 -11.87 -2.94
N ALA A 33 -3.93 -13.00 -2.21
CA ALA A 33 -3.64 -13.05 -0.77
C ALA A 33 -2.21 -12.61 -0.38
N ASN A 34 -1.34 -12.39 -1.38
CA ASN A 34 0.02 -11.87 -1.22
C ASN A 34 0.09 -10.34 -1.29
N MET A 35 -1.06 -9.67 -1.38
CA MET A 35 -1.15 -8.22 -1.56
C MET A 35 -1.92 -7.55 -0.42
N LEU A 36 -1.69 -6.26 -0.25
CA LEU A 36 -2.42 -5.33 0.63
C LEU A 36 -2.83 -4.11 -0.17
N CYS A 37 -3.99 -3.55 0.12
CA CYS A 37 -4.41 -2.28 -0.46
C CYS A 37 -4.41 -1.20 0.62
N ALA A 38 -3.86 -0.04 0.30
CA ALA A 38 -3.92 1.12 1.18
C ALA A 38 -4.06 2.41 0.37
N GLY A 39 -4.91 3.32 0.85
CA GLY A 39 -5.18 4.61 0.23
C GLY A 39 -6.22 5.39 1.03
N TRP A 40 -6.40 6.66 0.68
CA TRP A 40 -7.48 7.48 1.24
C TRP A 40 -8.62 7.70 0.27
N HIS A 41 -9.84 7.45 0.74
CA HIS A 41 -11.06 7.76 0.00
C HIS A 41 -11.35 9.27 -0.10
N VAL A 42 -10.84 10.10 0.83
CA VAL A 42 -11.30 11.50 0.95
C VAL A 42 -10.30 12.52 0.40
N ASP A 43 -8.99 12.30 0.57
CA ASP A 43 -7.99 13.35 0.35
C ASP A 43 -6.95 13.02 -0.74
N GLY A 44 -7.14 11.94 -1.49
CA GLY A 44 -6.23 11.56 -2.57
C GLY A 44 -4.77 11.42 -2.12
N ARG A 45 -4.56 10.71 -1.00
CA ARG A 45 -3.22 10.37 -0.49
C ARG A 45 -2.93 8.88 -0.72
N GLY A 46 -1.77 8.61 -1.31
CA GLY A 46 -1.32 7.27 -1.68
C GLY A 46 -0.02 7.36 -2.47
N ALA A 47 0.50 6.20 -2.88
CA ALA A 47 1.70 6.16 -3.70
C ALA A 47 1.45 6.71 -5.11
N CYS A 48 2.54 7.06 -5.78
CA CYS A 48 2.55 7.51 -7.16
C CYS A 48 3.55 6.71 -8.02
N PHE A 49 3.57 7.00 -9.32
CA PHE A 49 4.56 6.44 -10.23
C PHE A 49 5.98 6.75 -9.73
N GLY A 50 6.81 5.72 -9.62
CA GLY A 50 8.18 5.83 -9.09
C GLY A 50 8.34 5.52 -7.60
N ASP A 51 7.25 5.35 -6.85
CA ASP A 51 7.32 4.98 -5.43
C ASP A 51 7.42 3.46 -5.19
N SER A 52 7.49 2.66 -6.26
CA SER A 52 7.63 1.20 -6.16
C SER A 52 8.87 0.82 -5.34
N GLY A 53 8.71 -0.16 -4.43
CA GLY A 53 9.77 -0.58 -3.50
C GLY A 53 9.77 0.17 -2.17
N THR A 54 9.06 1.30 -2.04
CA THR A 54 8.96 2.03 -0.77
C THR A 54 8.16 1.26 0.29
N GLY A 55 8.54 1.40 1.56
CA GLY A 55 7.88 0.72 2.67
C GLY A 55 6.59 1.42 3.12
N LEU A 56 5.52 0.65 3.29
CA LEU A 56 4.33 1.01 4.08
C LEU A 56 4.57 0.59 5.53
N VAL A 57 4.54 1.55 6.44
CA VAL A 57 4.94 1.39 7.85
C VAL A 57 3.73 1.55 8.75
N PHE A 58 3.41 0.56 9.58
CA PHE A 58 2.40 0.64 10.65
C PHE A 58 3.07 0.53 12.01
N ARG A 59 2.91 1.55 12.86
CA ARG A 59 3.47 1.57 14.23
C ARG A 59 4.95 1.15 14.28
N GLY A 60 5.76 1.69 13.37
CA GLY A 60 7.19 1.38 13.24
C GLY A 60 7.53 0.06 12.56
N THR A 61 6.55 -0.72 12.10
CA THR A 61 6.75 -2.01 11.42
C THR A 61 6.45 -1.88 9.92
N VAL A 62 7.33 -2.37 9.05
CA VAL A 62 7.04 -2.45 7.60
C VAL A 62 6.02 -3.57 7.36
N VAL A 63 4.81 -3.20 6.93
CA VAL A 63 3.71 -4.14 6.68
C VAL A 63 3.48 -4.41 5.20
N GLY A 64 3.95 -3.52 4.32
CA GLY A 64 3.83 -3.65 2.88
C GLY A 64 4.99 -3.00 2.13
N ILE A 65 5.25 -3.46 0.91
CA ILE A 65 6.19 -2.84 -0.03
C ILE A 65 5.40 -2.35 -1.24
N ALA A 66 5.52 -1.07 -1.59
CA ALA A 66 4.76 -0.47 -2.67
C ALA A 66 5.02 -1.21 -3.98
N SER A 67 3.95 -1.64 -4.65
CA SER A 67 4.05 -2.43 -5.87
C SER A 67 3.55 -1.61 -7.06
N PHE A 68 2.24 -1.36 -7.14
CA PHE A 68 1.65 -0.66 -8.26
C PHE A 68 0.46 0.21 -7.84
N VAL A 69 0.11 1.14 -8.73
CA VAL A 69 -1.07 2.01 -8.67
C VAL A 69 -1.87 1.86 -9.96
N GLY A 70 -3.12 2.32 -9.95
CA GLY A 70 -3.91 2.40 -11.18
C GLY A 70 -3.38 3.44 -12.16
N SER A 71 -4.20 3.83 -13.15
CA SER A 71 -3.83 4.82 -14.18
C SER A 71 -3.54 6.22 -13.65
N ARG A 72 -3.86 6.50 -12.39
CA ARG A 72 -3.62 7.78 -11.71
C ARG A 72 -3.08 7.56 -10.31
N CYS A 73 -2.20 8.45 -9.86
CA CYS A 73 -1.68 8.43 -8.49
C CYS A 73 -2.78 8.75 -7.48
N ALA A 74 -2.67 8.11 -6.30
CA ALA A 74 -3.48 8.43 -5.12
C ALA A 74 -4.99 8.56 -5.39
N SER A 75 -5.54 7.67 -6.21
CA SER A 75 -6.97 7.64 -6.51
C SER A 75 -7.76 7.14 -5.30
N ALA A 76 -8.86 7.82 -4.99
CA ALA A 76 -9.81 7.41 -3.95
C ALA A 76 -10.51 6.07 -4.26
N HIS A 77 -10.60 5.71 -5.55
CA HIS A 77 -11.23 4.47 -6.01
C HIS A 77 -10.23 3.38 -6.35
N TRP A 78 -8.99 3.75 -6.67
CA TRP A 78 -7.90 2.82 -6.99
C TRP A 78 -6.78 2.98 -5.96
N PRO A 79 -6.87 2.29 -4.80
CA PRO A 79 -5.83 2.38 -3.79
C PRO A 79 -4.50 1.83 -4.31
N THR A 80 -3.41 2.21 -3.64
CA THR A 80 -2.10 1.62 -3.93
C THR A 80 -2.09 0.17 -3.46
N VAL A 81 -1.54 -0.72 -4.29
CA VAL A 81 -1.31 -2.12 -3.96
C VAL A 81 0.13 -2.33 -3.50
N TYR A 82 0.28 -3.03 -2.39
CA TYR A 82 1.55 -3.35 -1.74
C TYR A 82 1.73 -4.87 -1.69
N ALA A 83 2.97 -5.35 -1.83
CA ALA A 83 3.30 -6.73 -1.47
C ALA A 83 3.18 -6.89 0.05
N ARG A 84 2.43 -7.90 0.51
CA ARG A 84 2.14 -8.15 1.93
C ARG A 84 3.35 -8.77 2.62
N VAL A 85 4.12 -7.96 3.36
CA VAL A 85 5.39 -8.41 3.98
C VAL A 85 5.19 -9.63 4.88
N SER A 86 4.07 -9.70 5.61
CA SER A 86 3.77 -10.83 6.50
C SER A 86 3.68 -12.19 5.79
N ARG A 87 3.48 -12.23 4.45
CA ARG A 87 3.49 -13.47 3.66
C ARG A 87 4.88 -13.95 3.32
N TYR A 88 5.89 -13.08 3.42
CA TYR A 88 7.26 -13.35 2.99
C TYR A 88 8.26 -13.41 4.15
N VAL A 89 7.84 -13.23 5.41
CA VAL A 89 8.74 -13.19 6.58
C VAL A 89 9.65 -14.42 6.65
N ALA A 90 9.12 -15.62 6.42
CA ALA A 90 9.93 -16.84 6.45
C ALA A 90 11.00 -16.85 5.35
N TRP A 91 10.64 -16.45 4.12
CA TRP A 91 11.57 -16.33 3.01
C TRP A 91 12.64 -15.28 3.27
N ILE A 92 12.26 -14.09 3.76
CA ILE A 92 13.17 -12.99 4.12
C ILE A 92 14.17 -13.47 5.18
N ARG A 93 13.71 -14.12 6.26
CA ARG A 93 14.59 -14.61 7.33
C ARG A 93 15.63 -15.63 6.85
N ASN A 94 15.31 -16.37 5.79
CA ASN A 94 16.21 -17.39 5.23
C ASN A 94 17.21 -16.81 4.20
N HIS A 95 17.09 -15.52 3.82
CA HIS A 95 17.91 -14.90 2.77
C HIS A 95 18.35 -13.47 3.12
N ALA A 96 18.33 -13.11 4.41
CA ALA A 96 18.78 -11.82 4.93
C ALA A 96 20.18 -11.91 5.53
#